data_AF-A0A9X8YRG4-F1
#
_entry.id   AF-A0A9X8YRG4-F1
#
_cell.length_a   1.000
_cell.length_b   1.000
_cell.length_c   1.000
_cell.angle_alpha   90.00
_cell.angle_beta   90.00
_cell.angle_gamma   90.00
#
_symmetry.space_group_name_H-M   'P 1'
#
loop_
_entity.id
_entity.type
_entity.pdbx_description
1 polymer ?
#
loop_
_entity_poly.entity_id
_entity_poly.type
_entity_poly.pdbx_seq_one_letter_code
_entity_poly.pdbx_strand_id
1 'polypeptide(L)'
;MSDVAQDALSPAFIRAWGSLFPERALPADLTMTQAHSFSWVEARLEQPVLTVDLVIVVQLNGGDAYSDAMVALLLTSDDVAQKYRLSYPARLLRPMPLDLTAVEKDLTLFLETQTVACRTARILEDALCWSAISASLASVGGRHGAVWKSADTMMLEKLCGIPGASAPWILTALGSEIVMSGNLSLLTLLSSGTEQFVSTIAPGSENANIG
;
A
#
# COMPACT_ATOMS: atom_id res chain seq x y z
N MET A 1 5.27 21.13 7.82
CA MET A 1 4.18 22.06 8.22
C MET A 1 4.23 22.21 9.73
N SER A 2 4.01 23.41 10.28
CA SER A 2 3.96 23.62 11.74
C SER A 2 2.64 23.06 12.33
N ASP A 3 2.64 22.69 13.62
CA ASP A 3 1.48 22.13 14.34
C ASP A 3 0.20 22.97 14.16
N VAL A 4 0.34 24.29 14.04
CA VAL A 4 -0.76 25.24 13.82
C VAL A 4 -1.55 24.98 12.51
N ALA A 5 -0.91 24.41 11.48
CA ALA A 5 -1.59 24.06 10.22
C ALA A 5 -2.38 22.74 10.34
N GLN A 6 -2.01 21.87 11.28
CA GLN A 6 -2.64 20.56 11.49
C GLN A 6 -3.95 20.69 12.27
N ASP A 7 -4.00 21.58 13.24
CA ASP A 7 -5.21 21.90 14.01
C ASP A 7 -6.34 22.51 13.16
N ALA A 8 -5.98 23.19 12.07
CA ALA A 8 -6.95 23.79 11.14
C ALA A 8 -7.55 22.79 10.14
N LEU A 9 -6.89 21.64 9.92
CA LEU A 9 -7.30 20.65 8.93
C LEU A 9 -8.51 19.83 9.41
N SER A 10 -8.59 19.46 10.69
CA SER A 10 -9.73 18.66 11.19
C SER A 10 -11.06 19.40 11.07
N PRO A 11 -11.19 20.68 11.50
CA PRO A 11 -12.42 21.45 11.28
C PRO A 11 -12.74 21.66 9.80
N ALA A 12 -11.73 21.82 8.94
CA ALA A 12 -11.93 21.94 7.50
C ALA A 12 -12.47 20.65 6.88
N PHE A 13 -11.92 19.50 7.28
CA PHE A 13 -12.39 18.18 6.85
C PHE A 13 -13.84 17.94 7.30
N ILE A 14 -14.17 18.21 8.57
CA ILE A 14 -15.53 18.04 9.11
C ILE A 14 -16.54 18.89 8.34
N ARG A 15 -16.21 20.15 8.04
CA ARG A 15 -17.07 21.02 7.22
C ARG A 15 -17.23 20.49 5.80
N ALA A 16 -16.14 20.05 5.17
CA ALA A 16 -16.19 19.49 3.83
C ALA A 16 -17.03 18.21 3.80
N TRP A 17 -16.87 17.32 4.78
CA TRP A 17 -17.65 16.09 4.91
C TRP A 17 -19.14 16.37 5.04
N GLY A 18 -19.55 17.24 5.98
CA GLY A 18 -20.96 17.59 6.16
C GLY A 18 -21.59 18.27 4.93
N SER A 19 -20.78 18.99 4.14
CA SER A 19 -21.23 19.60 2.89
C SER A 19 -21.39 18.58 1.75
N LEU A 20 -20.43 17.68 1.59
CA LEU A 20 -20.42 16.67 0.52
C LEU A 20 -21.35 15.48 0.80
N PHE A 21 -21.53 15.14 2.08
CA PHE A 21 -22.27 13.98 2.53
C PHE A 21 -23.27 14.35 3.64
N PRO A 22 -24.27 15.21 3.36
CA PRO A 22 -25.16 15.77 4.38
C PRO A 22 -25.99 14.73 5.14
N GLU A 23 -26.24 13.57 4.53
CA GLU A 23 -27.00 12.46 5.12
C GLU A 23 -26.11 11.42 5.82
N ARG A 24 -24.78 11.56 5.75
CA ARG A 24 -23.84 10.62 6.37
C ARG A 24 -23.37 11.18 7.71
N ALA A 25 -23.31 10.32 8.72
CA ALA A 25 -22.63 10.65 9.96
C ALA A 25 -21.16 10.98 9.68
N LEU A 26 -20.56 11.79 10.55
CA LEU A 26 -19.10 11.98 10.56
C LEU A 26 -18.41 10.64 10.84
N PRO A 27 -17.17 10.45 10.34
CA PRO A 27 -16.35 9.31 10.74
C PRO A 27 -16.26 9.24 12.27
N ALA A 28 -16.33 8.01 12.81
CA ALA A 28 -16.30 7.80 14.25
C ALA A 28 -14.98 8.28 14.87
N ASP A 29 -13.87 8.04 14.16
CA ASP A 29 -12.53 8.48 14.51
C ASP A 29 -11.94 9.31 13.36
N LEU A 30 -11.28 10.41 13.70
CA LEU A 30 -10.57 11.26 12.75
C LEU A 30 -9.15 11.51 13.27
N THR A 31 -8.17 10.95 12.57
CA THR A 31 -6.75 11.10 12.89
C THR A 31 -6.07 11.89 11.77
N MET A 32 -5.37 12.97 12.12
CA MET A 32 -4.57 13.75 11.18
C MET A 32 -3.11 13.70 11.59
N THR A 33 -2.26 13.11 10.75
CA THR A 33 -0.82 12.94 11.00
C THR A 33 -0.01 13.38 9.79
N GLN A 34 1.22 13.84 10.03
CA GLN A 34 2.19 14.17 8.96
C GLN A 34 2.74 12.92 8.27
N ALA A 35 2.82 11.80 9.00
CA ALA A 35 3.26 10.52 8.49
C ALA A 35 2.47 9.40 9.16
N HIS A 36 2.08 8.41 8.37
CA HIS A 36 1.37 7.23 8.85
C HIS A 36 2.17 6.00 8.42
N SER A 37 2.78 5.30 9.39
CA SER A 37 3.60 4.12 9.09
C SER A 37 2.76 3.02 8.44
N PHE A 38 3.35 2.33 7.47
CA PHE A 38 2.70 1.21 6.80
C PHE A 38 2.57 -0.03 7.70
N SER A 39 3.35 -0.10 8.79
CA SER A 39 3.18 -1.13 9.84
C SER A 39 1.79 -1.11 10.46
N TRP A 40 1.07 0.01 10.37
CA TRP A 40 -0.32 0.11 10.80
C TRP A 40 -1.21 -0.94 10.13
N VAL A 41 -0.96 -1.31 8.87
CA VAL A 41 -1.75 -2.33 8.17
C VAL A 41 -1.66 -3.68 8.89
N GLU A 42 -0.46 -4.08 9.31
CA GLU A 42 -0.28 -5.33 10.07
C GLU A 42 -0.98 -5.24 11.43
N ALA A 43 -0.74 -4.17 12.19
CA ALA A 43 -1.36 -3.97 13.50
C ALA A 43 -2.89 -3.95 13.42
N ARG A 44 -3.45 -3.39 12.35
CA ARG A 44 -4.89 -3.34 12.10
C ARG A 44 -5.49 -4.72 11.85
N LEU A 45 -4.76 -5.65 11.22
CA LEU A 45 -5.20 -7.02 10.95
C LEU A 45 -5.24 -7.90 12.21
N GLU A 46 -4.55 -7.51 13.28
CA GLU A 46 -4.58 -8.23 14.56
C GLU A 46 -5.78 -7.84 15.44
N GLN A 47 -6.46 -6.74 15.10
CA GLN A 47 -7.59 -6.22 15.86
C GLN A 47 -8.91 -6.76 15.31
N PRO A 48 -9.79 -7.34 16.16
CA PRO A 48 -11.09 -7.85 15.74
C PRO A 48 -12.13 -6.72 15.62
N VAL A 49 -11.82 -5.68 14.86
CA VAL A 49 -12.68 -4.49 14.71
C VAL A 49 -13.38 -4.47 13.36
N LEU A 50 -14.70 -4.23 13.39
CA LEU A 50 -15.57 -4.21 12.22
C LEU A 50 -15.66 -2.80 11.62
N THR A 51 -14.51 -2.24 11.23
CA THR A 51 -14.42 -0.87 10.70
C THR A 51 -14.05 -0.86 9.22
N VAL A 52 -14.40 0.24 8.56
CA VAL A 52 -13.88 0.63 7.26
C VAL A 52 -13.06 1.90 7.49
N ASP A 53 -11.80 1.88 7.09
CA ASP A 53 -10.85 2.95 7.31
C ASP A 53 -10.64 3.72 6.00
N LEU A 54 -10.89 5.03 6.02
CA LEU A 54 -10.60 5.93 4.91
C LEU A 54 -9.26 6.62 5.16
N VAL A 55 -8.24 6.22 4.39
CA VAL A 55 -6.91 6.83 4.43
C VAL A 55 -6.79 7.82 3.28
N ILE A 56 -6.60 9.10 3.62
CA ILE A 56 -6.35 10.16 2.63
C ILE A 56 -4.92 10.65 2.83
N VAL A 57 -4.13 10.59 1.77
CA VAL A 57 -2.77 11.11 1.74
C VAL A 57 -2.75 12.34 0.85
N VAL A 58 -2.25 13.44 1.40
CA VAL A 58 -2.00 14.68 0.67
C VAL A 58 -0.55 15.06 0.90
N GLN A 59 0.24 15.01 -0.17
CA GLN A 59 1.65 15.37 -0.20
C GLN A 59 1.80 16.52 -1.20
N LEU A 60 2.12 17.73 -0.73
CA LEU A 60 2.17 18.93 -1.56
C LEU A 60 3.36 19.81 -1.19
N ASN A 61 3.93 20.50 -2.19
CA ASN A 61 5.00 21.48 -2.06
C ASN A 61 6.28 20.91 -1.42
N GLY A 62 6.70 19.71 -1.83
CA GLY A 62 7.91 19.05 -1.31
C GLY A 62 9.23 19.64 -1.78
N GLY A 63 9.21 20.51 -2.80
CA GLY A 63 10.42 21.03 -3.43
C GLY A 63 11.29 19.88 -3.95
N ASP A 64 12.54 19.83 -3.51
CA ASP A 64 13.48 18.78 -3.89
C ASP A 64 13.36 17.51 -3.02
N ALA A 65 12.55 17.53 -1.96
CA ALA A 65 12.43 16.41 -1.02
C ALA A 65 11.45 15.33 -1.50
N TYR A 66 10.36 15.73 -2.17
CA TYR A 66 9.37 14.81 -2.73
C TYR A 66 8.46 15.51 -3.75
N SER A 67 7.86 14.72 -4.63
CA SER A 67 6.88 15.19 -5.60
C SER A 67 5.46 15.23 -5.04
N ASP A 68 4.61 16.08 -5.62
CA ASP A 68 3.23 16.24 -5.18
C ASP A 68 2.38 15.01 -5.53
N ALA A 69 1.58 14.54 -4.59
CA ALA A 69 0.71 13.38 -4.76
C ALA A 69 -0.52 13.49 -3.86
N MET A 70 -1.64 12.95 -4.35
CA MET A 70 -2.86 12.79 -3.56
C MET A 70 -3.49 11.44 -3.86
N VAL A 71 -3.76 10.67 -2.82
CA VAL A 71 -4.45 9.38 -2.94
C VAL A 71 -5.48 9.23 -1.83
N ALA A 72 -6.53 8.47 -2.13
CA ALA A 72 -7.54 8.05 -1.17
C ALA A 72 -7.71 6.54 -1.25
N LEU A 73 -7.64 5.87 -0.11
CA LEU A 73 -7.78 4.43 0.04
C LEU A 73 -8.92 4.15 1.01
N LEU A 74 -9.85 3.29 0.60
CA LEU A 74 -10.88 2.77 1.48
C LEU A 74 -10.53 1.32 1.80
N LEU A 75 -10.17 1.05 3.06
CA LEU A 75 -9.64 -0.23 3.50
C LEU A 75 -10.58 -0.88 4.50
N THR A 76 -10.70 -2.19 4.42
CA THR A 76 -11.38 -3.01 5.43
C THR A 76 -10.78 -4.40 5.39
N SER A 77 -11.00 -5.18 6.45
CA SER A 77 -10.54 -6.57 6.50
C SER A 77 -11.45 -7.48 5.68
N ASP A 78 -10.89 -8.60 5.19
CA ASP A 78 -11.61 -9.56 4.34
C ASP A 78 -12.91 -10.07 5.01
N ASP A 79 -12.90 -10.26 6.34
CA ASP A 79 -14.06 -10.72 7.11
C ASP A 79 -15.19 -9.67 7.17
N VAL A 80 -14.84 -8.38 7.29
CA VAL A 80 -15.81 -7.28 7.25
C VAL A 80 -16.40 -7.15 5.86
N ALA A 81 -15.55 -7.17 4.82
CA ALA A 81 -16.00 -7.09 3.43
C ALA A 81 -16.99 -8.22 3.10
N GLN A 82 -16.68 -9.46 3.49
CA GLN A 82 -17.56 -10.61 3.30
C GLN A 82 -18.86 -10.52 4.10
N LYS A 83 -18.77 -10.16 5.40
CA LYS A 83 -19.92 -10.06 6.29
C LYS A 83 -20.97 -9.07 5.78
N TYR A 84 -20.51 -7.94 5.27
CA TYR A 84 -21.38 -6.87 4.77
C TYR A 84 -21.55 -6.85 3.25
N ARG A 85 -20.98 -7.84 2.53
CA ARG A 85 -21.02 -7.94 1.06
C ARG A 85 -20.56 -6.67 0.37
N LEU A 86 -19.48 -6.08 0.88
CA LEU A 86 -18.83 -4.93 0.25
C LEU A 86 -18.07 -5.41 -0.98
N SER A 87 -18.04 -4.63 -2.04
CA SER A 87 -17.16 -4.89 -3.18
C SER A 87 -15.73 -4.47 -2.83
N TYR A 88 -14.77 -5.34 -3.14
CA TYR A 88 -13.35 -5.13 -2.91
C TYR A 88 -12.58 -5.62 -4.14
N PRO A 89 -12.36 -4.76 -5.15
CA PRO A 89 -11.79 -5.19 -6.43
C PRO A 89 -10.28 -5.48 -6.35
N ALA A 90 -9.61 -5.04 -5.27
CA ALA A 90 -8.24 -5.39 -4.93
C ALA A 90 -8.12 -5.75 -3.45
N ARG A 91 -7.08 -6.52 -3.12
CA ARG A 91 -6.72 -6.96 -1.77
C ARG A 91 -5.26 -6.64 -1.53
N LEU A 92 -4.98 -5.88 -0.48
CA LEU A 92 -3.65 -5.75 0.09
C LEU A 92 -3.44 -6.89 1.08
N LEU A 93 -2.48 -7.77 0.81
CA LEU A 93 -2.14 -8.83 1.75
C LEU A 93 -1.25 -8.28 2.87
N ARG A 94 -1.09 -9.07 3.94
CA ARG A 94 -0.32 -8.67 5.11
C ARG A 94 1.10 -8.23 4.67
N PRO A 95 1.50 -6.98 4.93
CA PRO A 95 2.86 -6.54 4.71
C PRO A 95 3.80 -7.20 5.71
N MET A 96 5.02 -7.50 5.29
CA MET A 96 6.07 -8.01 6.17
C MET A 96 7.25 -7.02 6.13
N PRO A 97 7.77 -6.60 7.29
CA PRO A 97 9.01 -5.83 7.35
C PRO A 97 10.17 -6.58 6.66
N LEU A 98 11.06 -5.85 6.00
CA LEU A 98 12.27 -6.37 5.39
C LEU A 98 13.51 -5.74 6.02
N ASP A 99 14.42 -6.57 6.53
CA ASP A 99 15.77 -6.15 6.86
C ASP A 99 16.67 -6.28 5.62
N LEU A 100 17.09 -5.15 5.05
CA LEU A 100 17.97 -5.13 3.89
C LEU A 100 19.35 -5.77 4.15
N THR A 101 19.77 -5.92 5.41
CA THR A 101 21.01 -6.62 5.77
C THR A 101 20.85 -8.14 5.79
N ALA A 102 19.60 -8.64 5.88
CA ALA A 102 19.24 -10.05 5.90
C ALA A 102 18.27 -10.43 4.76
N VAL A 103 18.27 -9.66 3.66
CA VAL A 103 17.22 -9.67 2.64
C VAL A 103 16.88 -11.05 2.08
N GLU A 104 17.87 -11.92 1.86
CA GLU A 104 17.59 -13.26 1.32
C GLU A 104 16.78 -14.13 2.30
N LYS A 105 17.08 -14.04 3.60
CA LYS A 105 16.37 -14.77 4.63
C LYS A 105 14.92 -14.27 4.74
N ASP A 106 14.74 -12.96 4.78
CA ASP A 106 13.43 -12.35 4.93
C ASP A 106 12.57 -12.60 3.69
N LEU A 107 13.12 -12.42 2.48
CA LEU A 107 12.41 -12.77 1.24
C LEU A 107 12.03 -14.25 1.18
N THR A 108 12.90 -15.16 1.64
CA THR A 108 12.57 -16.59 1.70
C THR A 108 11.36 -16.82 2.62
N LEU A 109 11.39 -16.27 3.83
CA LEU A 109 10.28 -16.36 4.78
C LEU A 109 8.98 -15.78 4.21
N PHE A 110 9.05 -14.63 3.56
CA PHE A 110 7.89 -14.00 2.94
C PHE A 110 7.28 -14.89 1.84
N LEU A 111 8.10 -15.46 0.97
CA LEU A 111 7.61 -16.29 -0.14
C LEU A 111 7.10 -17.66 0.31
N GLU A 112 7.58 -18.18 1.43
CA GLU A 112 7.05 -19.38 2.07
C GLU A 112 5.70 -19.14 2.75
N THR A 113 5.50 -17.96 3.34
CA THR A 113 4.27 -17.61 4.08
C THR A 113 3.18 -17.06 3.16
N GLN A 114 3.54 -16.23 2.18
CA GLN A 114 2.63 -15.59 1.24
C GLN A 114 2.88 -16.13 -0.18
N THR A 115 2.64 -17.43 -0.39
CA THR A 115 2.96 -18.14 -1.65
C THR A 115 2.33 -17.57 -2.91
N VAL A 116 1.27 -16.75 -2.78
CA VAL A 116 0.68 -16.02 -3.91
C VAL A 116 1.63 -14.98 -4.50
N ALA A 117 2.56 -14.45 -3.70
CA ALA A 117 3.62 -13.55 -4.15
C ALA A 117 4.46 -14.16 -5.28
N CYS A 118 4.74 -15.48 -5.22
CA CYS A 118 5.49 -16.18 -6.27
C CYS A 118 4.77 -16.22 -7.63
N ARG A 119 3.47 -15.96 -7.65
CA ARG A 119 2.64 -15.96 -8.87
C ARG A 119 2.35 -14.55 -9.39
N THR A 120 2.90 -13.53 -8.75
CA THR A 120 2.71 -12.14 -9.17
C THR A 120 3.31 -11.93 -10.56
N ALA A 121 2.58 -11.19 -11.39
CA ALA A 121 2.97 -10.96 -12.78
C ALA A 121 4.05 -9.86 -12.88
N ARG A 122 4.08 -8.96 -11.91
CA ARG A 122 4.93 -7.76 -11.92
C ARG A 122 5.37 -7.39 -10.51
N ILE A 123 6.44 -6.60 -10.45
CA ILE A 123 6.94 -6.00 -9.21
C ILE A 123 6.65 -4.50 -9.29
N LEU A 124 6.18 -3.91 -8.19
CA LEU A 124 5.99 -2.47 -8.05
C LEU A 124 6.81 -1.99 -6.85
N GLU A 125 7.75 -1.09 -7.10
CA GLU A 125 8.71 -0.57 -6.11
C GLU A 125 8.51 0.94 -5.96
N ASP A 126 8.71 1.49 -4.77
CA ASP A 126 8.50 2.94 -4.57
C ASP A 126 9.73 3.79 -4.87
N ALA A 127 10.92 3.32 -4.53
CA ALA A 127 12.16 4.09 -4.58
C ALA A 127 13.32 3.38 -5.31
N LEU A 128 14.30 4.14 -5.77
CA LEU A 128 15.52 3.62 -6.41
C LEU A 128 16.39 2.72 -5.51
N CYS A 129 16.24 2.82 -4.19
CA CYS A 129 17.03 2.02 -3.23
C CYS A 129 16.84 0.50 -3.42
N TRP A 130 15.69 0.07 -3.96
CA TRP A 130 15.39 -1.33 -4.23
C TRP A 130 16.28 -1.97 -5.29
N SER A 131 16.93 -1.16 -6.14
CA SER A 131 17.94 -1.65 -7.09
C SER A 131 19.07 -2.43 -6.41
N ALA A 132 19.40 -2.10 -5.16
CA ALA A 132 20.44 -2.76 -4.37
C ALA A 132 20.13 -4.23 -4.08
N ILE A 133 18.85 -4.62 -4.02
CA ILE A 133 18.44 -6.00 -3.69
C ILE A 133 17.88 -6.77 -4.90
N SER A 134 17.88 -6.18 -6.08
CA SER A 134 17.29 -6.77 -7.30
C SER A 134 17.84 -8.16 -7.64
N ALA A 135 19.13 -8.39 -7.44
CA ALA A 135 19.76 -9.70 -7.65
C ALA A 135 19.28 -10.74 -6.64
N SER A 136 19.20 -10.39 -5.35
CA SER A 136 18.66 -11.26 -4.30
C SER A 136 17.19 -11.57 -4.55
N LEU A 137 16.40 -10.57 -4.96
CA LEU A 137 14.99 -10.74 -5.30
C LEU A 137 14.79 -11.73 -6.46
N ALA A 138 15.55 -11.58 -7.54
CA ALA A 138 15.49 -12.51 -8.68
C ALA A 138 15.94 -13.93 -8.31
N SER A 139 17.03 -14.05 -7.53
CA SER A 139 17.58 -15.33 -7.09
C SER A 139 16.63 -16.08 -6.15
N VAL A 140 16.16 -15.41 -5.09
CA VAL A 140 15.23 -15.99 -4.12
C VAL A 140 13.89 -16.27 -4.81
N GLY A 141 13.34 -15.31 -5.54
CA GLY A 141 12.10 -15.51 -6.31
C GLY A 141 12.16 -16.72 -7.23
N GLY A 142 13.24 -16.88 -7.99
CA GLY A 142 13.45 -18.02 -8.89
C GLY A 142 13.47 -19.38 -8.16
N ARG A 143 14.07 -19.45 -6.96
CA ARG A 143 14.05 -20.68 -6.12
C ARG A 143 12.63 -21.04 -5.66
N HIS A 144 11.77 -20.04 -5.46
CA HIS A 144 10.36 -20.22 -5.09
C HIS A 144 9.40 -20.26 -6.30
N GLY A 145 9.94 -20.33 -7.53
CA GLY A 145 9.16 -20.47 -8.76
C GLY A 145 8.59 -19.17 -9.33
N ALA A 146 9.01 -18.01 -8.83
CA ALA A 146 8.64 -16.73 -9.43
C ALA A 146 9.38 -16.52 -10.76
N VAL A 147 8.69 -15.93 -11.74
CA VAL A 147 9.20 -15.69 -13.10
C VAL A 147 9.44 -14.20 -13.35
N TRP A 148 9.81 -13.46 -12.30
CA TRP A 148 10.01 -12.02 -12.38
C TRP A 148 11.17 -11.66 -13.31
N LYS A 149 10.93 -10.69 -14.20
CA LYS A 149 11.96 -10.10 -15.06
C LYS A 149 12.09 -8.63 -14.73
N SER A 150 13.27 -8.06 -14.97
CA SER A 150 13.49 -6.62 -14.77
C SER A 150 12.55 -5.75 -15.62
N ALA A 151 12.08 -6.26 -16.76
CA ALA A 151 11.09 -5.58 -17.61
C ALA A 151 9.68 -5.55 -16.99
N ASP A 152 9.40 -6.43 -16.03
CA ASP A 152 8.12 -6.52 -15.32
C ASP A 152 8.14 -5.71 -14.01
N THR A 153 9.23 -4.98 -13.72
CA THR A 153 9.35 -4.08 -12.57
C THR A 153 8.93 -2.66 -12.95
N MET A 154 7.98 -2.12 -12.20
CA MET A 154 7.53 -0.73 -12.26
C MET A 154 8.01 0.00 -11.01
N MET A 155 8.32 1.30 -11.15
CA MET A 155 8.87 2.09 -10.06
C MET A 155 8.10 3.41 -9.90
N LEU A 156 7.55 3.66 -8.71
CA LEU A 156 6.80 4.87 -8.41
C LEU A 156 7.63 6.11 -8.66
N GLU A 157 8.90 6.13 -8.22
CA GLU A 157 9.80 7.26 -8.42
C GLU A 157 9.94 7.69 -9.89
N LYS A 158 9.93 6.73 -10.81
CA LYS A 158 9.99 7.00 -12.25
C LYS A 158 8.67 7.48 -12.85
N LEU A 159 7.55 7.17 -12.20
CA LEU A 159 6.20 7.50 -12.68
C LEU A 159 5.70 8.84 -12.13
N CYS A 160 6.01 9.11 -10.86
CA CYS A 160 5.42 10.21 -10.09
C CYS A 160 6.48 11.17 -9.51
N GLY A 161 7.77 10.92 -9.74
CA GLY A 161 8.87 11.71 -9.17
C GLY A 161 9.25 11.24 -7.76
N ILE A 162 10.06 12.03 -7.06
CA ILE A 162 10.74 11.61 -5.82
C ILE A 162 9.70 11.18 -4.76
N PRO A 163 9.77 9.94 -4.25
CA PRO A 163 8.86 9.44 -3.22
C PRO A 163 9.09 10.18 -1.91
N GLY A 164 8.00 10.58 -1.24
CA GLY A 164 8.05 11.16 0.10
C GLY A 164 7.71 10.13 1.19
N ALA A 165 7.54 10.58 2.43
CA ALA A 165 7.25 9.70 3.56
C ALA A 165 5.94 8.89 3.42
N SER A 166 5.04 9.32 2.53
CA SER A 166 3.78 8.61 2.25
C SER A 166 3.85 7.68 1.04
N ALA A 167 5.04 7.42 0.50
CA ALA A 167 5.24 6.57 -0.67
C ALA A 167 4.59 5.18 -0.57
N PRO A 168 4.57 4.47 0.58
CA PRO A 168 3.90 3.17 0.66
C PRO A 168 2.40 3.26 0.37
N TRP A 169 1.73 4.30 0.87
CA TRP A 169 0.31 4.52 0.65
C TRP A 169 0.02 4.90 -0.80
N ILE A 170 0.87 5.75 -1.39
CA ILE A 170 0.76 6.14 -2.80
C ILE A 170 0.97 4.92 -3.71
N LEU A 171 2.01 4.12 -3.45
CA LEU A 171 2.28 2.88 -4.18
C LEU A 171 1.13 1.88 -4.02
N THR A 172 0.56 1.76 -2.82
CA THR A 172 -0.58 0.88 -2.57
C THR A 172 -1.81 1.30 -3.37
N ALA A 173 -2.10 2.60 -3.44
CA ALA A 173 -3.19 3.11 -4.26
C ALA A 173 -2.96 2.85 -5.76
N LEU A 174 -1.76 3.16 -6.26
CA LEU A 174 -1.40 2.89 -7.66
C LEU A 174 -1.46 1.39 -7.97
N GLY A 175 -0.89 0.55 -7.10
CA GLY A 175 -0.89 -0.89 -7.25
C GLY A 175 -2.30 -1.48 -7.23
N SER A 176 -3.17 -0.96 -6.36
CA SER A 176 -4.59 -1.35 -6.34
C SER A 176 -5.27 -1.01 -7.67
N GLU A 177 -5.06 0.20 -8.21
CA GLU A 177 -5.63 0.59 -9.51
C GLU A 177 -5.14 -0.30 -10.67
N ILE A 178 -3.84 -0.64 -10.68
CA ILE A 178 -3.25 -1.57 -11.66
C ILE A 178 -3.89 -2.95 -11.57
N VAL A 179 -4.05 -3.48 -10.34
CA VAL A 179 -4.69 -4.78 -10.09
C VAL A 179 -6.15 -4.75 -10.54
N MET A 180 -6.89 -3.69 -10.20
CA MET A 180 -8.29 -3.51 -10.59
C MET A 180 -8.47 -3.48 -12.09
N SER A 181 -7.60 -2.75 -12.80
CA SER A 181 -7.67 -2.60 -14.25
C SER A 181 -7.16 -3.82 -15.03
N GLY A 182 -6.13 -4.49 -14.52
CA GLY A 182 -5.43 -5.57 -15.23
C GLY A 182 -5.78 -6.98 -14.78
N ASN A 183 -6.54 -7.14 -13.69
CA ASN A 183 -6.82 -8.41 -13.02
C ASN A 183 -5.57 -9.28 -12.81
N LEU A 184 -4.49 -8.67 -12.34
CA LEU A 184 -3.19 -9.32 -12.09
C LEU A 184 -2.72 -9.03 -10.67
N SER A 185 -1.89 -9.92 -10.11
CA SER A 185 -1.26 -9.71 -8.80
C SER A 185 0.11 -9.04 -8.95
N LEU A 186 0.45 -8.19 -7.98
CA LEU A 186 1.69 -7.43 -7.90
C LEU A 186 2.44 -7.79 -6.63
N LEU A 187 3.74 -8.02 -6.73
CA LEU A 187 4.64 -7.93 -5.59
C LEU A 187 4.93 -6.44 -5.36
N THR A 188 4.88 -5.98 -4.11
CA THR A 188 5.17 -4.58 -3.77
C THR A 188 6.36 -4.48 -2.83
N LEU A 189 7.31 -3.61 -3.16
CA LEU A 189 8.41 -3.20 -2.28
C LEU A 189 8.21 -1.74 -1.87
N LEU A 190 8.11 -1.51 -0.56
CA LEU A 190 7.59 -0.28 0.04
C LEU A 190 8.58 0.25 1.07
N SER A 191 8.96 1.52 0.96
CA SER A 191 9.91 2.19 1.84
C SER A 191 9.25 3.40 2.52
N SER A 192 9.48 3.54 3.82
CA SER A 192 8.95 4.64 4.64
C SER A 192 10.00 5.12 5.62
N GLY A 193 10.76 6.14 5.23
CA GLY A 193 11.90 6.58 6.02
C GLY A 193 12.92 5.44 6.18
N THR A 194 13.07 4.92 7.40
CA THR A 194 13.96 3.79 7.70
C THR A 194 13.29 2.43 7.60
N GLU A 195 11.97 2.37 7.45
CA GLU A 195 11.23 1.12 7.37
C GLU A 195 11.15 0.63 5.93
N GLN A 196 11.29 -0.68 5.74
CA GLN A 196 11.12 -1.36 4.46
C GLN A 196 10.12 -2.49 4.64
N PHE A 197 9.23 -2.67 3.68
CA PHE A 197 8.21 -3.71 3.68
C PHE A 197 8.13 -4.39 2.32
N VAL A 198 7.75 -5.66 2.35
CA VAL A 198 7.26 -6.40 1.19
C VAL A 198 5.80 -6.76 1.41
N SER A 199 5.01 -6.72 0.34
CA SER A 199 3.63 -7.20 0.36
C SER A 199 3.21 -7.70 -1.03
N THR A 200 1.99 -8.17 -1.13
CA THR A 200 1.32 -8.51 -2.39
C THR A 200 0.00 -7.76 -2.47
N ILE A 201 -0.26 -7.14 -3.63
CA ILE A 201 -1.59 -6.68 -3.99
C ILE A 201 -2.16 -7.66 -5.00
N ALA A 202 -3.34 -8.23 -4.70
CA ALA A 202 -3.98 -9.24 -5.54
C ALA A 202 -5.42 -8.83 -5.87
N PRO A 203 -6.00 -9.38 -6.94
CA PRO A 203 -7.41 -9.15 -7.24
C PRO A 203 -8.33 -9.53 -6.09
N GLY A 204 -9.45 -8.81 -6.00
CA GLY A 204 -10.59 -9.18 -5.18
C GLY A 204 -11.14 -10.56 -5.51
N SER A 205 -11.80 -11.21 -4.55
CA SER A 205 -12.43 -12.51 -4.83
C SER A 205 -13.67 -12.40 -5.72
N GLU A 206 -14.20 -11.20 -5.98
CA GLU A 206 -15.18 -10.98 -7.05
C GLU A 206 -14.62 -11.39 -8.43
N ASN A 207 -13.29 -11.29 -8.62
CA ASN A 207 -12.60 -11.67 -9.84
C ASN A 207 -12.01 -13.11 -9.81
N ALA A 208 -12.09 -13.83 -8.69
CA ALA A 208 -11.56 -15.19 -8.58
C ALA A 208 -12.36 -16.23 -9.39
N ASN A 209 -13.54 -15.85 -9.89
CA ASN A 209 -14.39 -16.66 -10.77
C ASN A 209 -14.22 -16.33 -12.27
N ILE A 210 -13.25 -15.49 -12.62
CA ILE A 210 -12.88 -15.19 -14.01
C ILE A 210 -11.50 -15.80 -14.27
N GLY A 211 -11.47 -17.13 -14.31
CA GLY A 211 -10.29 -17.95 -14.60
C GLY A 211 -10.68 -19.19 -15.39
#